data_AF-A0A819SC39-F1
#
_entry.id   AF-A0A819SC39-F1
#
_cell.length_a   1.000
_cell.length_b   1.000
_cell.length_c   1.000
_cell.angle_alpha   90.00
_cell.angle_beta   90.00
_cell.angle_gamma   90.00
#
_symmetry.space_group_name_H-M   'P 1'
#
loop_
_entity.id
_entity.type
_entity.pdbx_description
1 polymer ?
#
loop_
_entity_poly.entity_id
_entity_poly.type
_entity_poly.pdbx_seq_one_letter_code
_entity_poly.pdbx_strand_id
1 'polypeptide(L)'
;MQLKGAVGLLSATFFIWGLPRTGSTLLFNLLACDPSCRAPLATNLFYPVQPVARSDTTEQAQRIIEVGNFSEIFRSVGLSDYERQLLAGYPRCAHEEDLFLFYHVGINLFNTLLTSRDNAELLEWLFDDTNKNFAYEYHKTFLQMLNDVDTPRSHWLLKSPIHMFFLDTLLRHYPSASFIMTHRRLNEVLPSYACFGIVLSRPYLDSNKTDPMTNIHTVVQRYMRLLDIRISRLIKFRRTHEHIPVFDVVYGDLMA
;
A
#
# COMPACT_ATOMS: atom_id res chain seq x y z
N MET A 1 -5.27 -31.42 9.49
CA MET A 1 -4.02 -30.67 9.58
C MET A 1 -4.15 -29.68 10.73
N GLN A 2 -3.79 -30.08 11.94
CA GLN A 2 -3.83 -29.20 13.11
C GLN A 2 -2.64 -28.24 13.02
N LEU A 3 -2.91 -26.94 12.85
CA LEU A 3 -1.92 -25.87 13.00
C LEU A 3 -1.45 -25.87 14.46
N LYS A 4 -0.35 -26.57 14.72
CA LYS A 4 0.32 -26.54 16.02
C LYS A 4 0.94 -25.16 16.22
N GLY A 5 0.33 -24.38 17.11
CA GLY A 5 1.00 -23.60 18.14
C GLY A 5 2.15 -22.68 17.71
N ALA A 6 1.81 -21.45 17.34
CA ALA A 6 2.34 -20.25 17.96
C ALA A 6 1.46 -19.08 17.53
N VAL A 7 0.52 -18.65 18.38
CA VAL A 7 0.04 -17.26 18.29
C VAL A 7 1.16 -16.40 18.85
N GLY A 8 2.27 -16.34 18.11
CA GLY A 8 3.35 -15.42 18.40
C GLY A 8 2.77 -14.03 18.25
N LEU A 9 2.81 -13.25 19.33
CA LEU A 9 2.59 -11.81 19.24
C LEU A 9 3.51 -11.29 18.14
N LEU A 10 2.94 -10.54 17.20
CA LEU A 10 3.76 -9.78 16.28
C LEU A 10 4.66 -8.89 17.12
N SER A 11 5.94 -8.83 16.75
CA SER A 11 6.86 -7.82 17.27
C SER A 11 6.28 -6.41 17.05
N ALA A 12 6.93 -5.39 17.63
CA ALA A 12 6.55 -4.00 17.37
C ALA A 12 6.33 -3.78 15.87
N THR A 13 5.28 -3.05 15.50
CA THR A 13 4.89 -2.87 14.10
C THR A 13 4.79 -1.38 13.80
N PHE A 14 5.60 -0.93 12.84
CA PHE A 14 5.62 0.43 12.36
C PHE A 14 4.83 0.51 11.06
N PHE A 15 3.90 1.46 11.01
CA PHE A 15 3.11 1.76 9.82
C PHE A 15 3.50 3.13 9.30
N ILE A 16 4.06 3.17 8.09
CA ILE A 16 4.22 4.41 7.34
C ILE A 16 2.92 4.69 6.60
N TRP A 17 2.40 5.89 6.77
CA TRP A 17 1.19 6.38 6.12
C TRP A 17 1.32 7.86 5.78
N GLY A 18 0.27 8.41 5.19
CA GLY A 18 0.27 9.77 4.66
C GLY A 18 -0.21 9.77 3.23
N LEU A 19 -0.42 10.96 2.68
CA LEU A 19 -0.92 11.07 1.33
C LEU A 19 0.07 10.46 0.33
N PRO A 20 -0.41 9.92 -0.81
CA PRO A 20 0.49 9.55 -1.90
C PRO A 20 1.32 10.78 -2.32
N ARG A 21 2.48 10.53 -2.93
CA ARG A 21 3.37 11.58 -3.46
C ARG A 21 4.08 12.43 -2.38
N THR A 22 4.19 11.93 -1.16
CA THR A 22 4.84 12.59 0.00
C THR A 22 6.24 12.07 0.34
N GLY A 23 6.84 11.22 -0.52
CA GLY A 23 8.15 10.62 -0.27
C GLY A 23 8.13 9.35 0.59
N SER A 24 6.94 8.80 0.90
CA SER A 24 6.81 7.57 1.69
C SER A 24 7.54 6.37 1.10
N THR A 25 7.66 6.26 -0.23
CA THR A 25 8.43 5.19 -0.89
C THR A 25 9.93 5.29 -0.59
N LEU A 26 10.52 6.50 -0.64
CA LEU A 26 11.92 6.71 -0.27
C LEU A 26 12.14 6.34 1.19
N LEU A 27 11.33 6.91 2.08
CA LEU A 27 11.42 6.68 3.51
C LEU A 27 11.28 5.19 3.86
N PHE A 28 10.30 4.51 3.26
CA PHE A 28 10.07 3.08 3.48
C PHE A 28 11.30 2.24 3.11
N ASN A 29 11.91 2.52 1.96
CA ASN A 29 13.10 1.77 1.52
C ASN A 29 14.33 2.09 2.37
N LEU A 30 14.52 3.35 2.79
CA LEU A 30 15.61 3.72 3.70
C LEU A 30 15.49 3.00 5.05
N LEU A 31 14.28 2.98 5.63
CA LEU A 31 14.05 2.30 6.90
C LEU A 31 14.13 0.77 6.75
N ALA A 32 13.73 0.22 5.61
CA ALA A 32 13.85 -1.21 5.32
C ALA A 32 15.30 -1.69 5.23
N CYS A 33 16.29 -0.80 5.11
CA CYS A 33 17.70 -1.16 5.17
C CYS A 33 18.17 -1.60 6.57
N ASP A 34 17.40 -1.36 7.63
CA ASP A 34 17.75 -1.87 8.97
C ASP A 34 17.69 -3.41 9.00
N PRO A 35 18.81 -4.12 9.22
CA PRO A 35 18.83 -5.58 9.27
C PRO A 35 18.01 -6.16 10.44
N SER A 36 17.62 -5.33 11.40
CA SER A 36 16.78 -5.72 12.53
C SER A 36 15.29 -5.65 12.21
N CYS A 37 14.90 -4.88 11.19
CA CYS A 37 13.52 -4.78 10.75
C CYS A 37 13.17 -5.88 9.75
N ARG A 38 11.87 -6.03 9.46
CA ARG A 38 11.41 -6.77 8.28
C ARG A 38 10.34 -5.97 7.57
N ALA A 39 10.55 -5.75 6.28
CA ALA A 39 9.58 -5.18 5.36
C ALA A 39 9.15 -6.23 4.33
N PRO A 40 7.88 -6.23 3.87
CA PRO A 40 7.41 -7.14 2.84
C PRO A 40 8.25 -7.07 1.57
N LEU A 41 8.58 -8.23 1.00
CA LEU A 41 9.23 -8.33 -0.31
C LEU A 41 8.18 -8.52 -1.41
N ALA A 42 8.39 -7.92 -2.58
CA ALA A 42 7.51 -8.07 -3.75
C ALA A 42 7.23 -9.54 -4.08
N THR A 43 8.26 -10.38 -4.03
CA THR A 43 8.20 -11.83 -4.27
C THR A 43 7.24 -12.54 -3.34
N ASN A 44 7.26 -12.18 -2.05
CA ASN A 44 6.37 -12.78 -1.06
C ASN A 44 4.91 -12.36 -1.26
N LEU A 45 4.68 -11.15 -1.79
CA LEU A 45 3.33 -10.61 -1.95
C LEU A 45 2.65 -11.11 -3.24
N PHE A 46 3.36 -11.14 -4.36
CA PHE A 46 2.77 -11.52 -5.67
C PHE A 46 2.59 -13.02 -5.85
N TYR A 47 3.48 -13.81 -5.25
CA TYR A 47 3.43 -15.26 -5.29
C TYR A 47 3.41 -15.78 -3.86
N PRO A 48 2.24 -15.81 -3.20
CA PRO A 48 2.10 -16.28 -1.83
C PRO A 48 2.16 -17.83 -1.76
N VAL A 49 3.17 -18.41 -2.40
CA VAL A 49 3.62 -19.79 -2.18
C VAL A 49 4.55 -19.83 -0.97
N GLN A 50 4.94 -21.04 -0.56
CA GLN A 50 5.72 -21.30 0.67
C GLN A 50 6.75 -20.18 0.96
N PRO A 51 6.68 -19.53 2.14
CA PRO A 51 7.59 -18.44 2.48
C PRO A 51 9.06 -18.89 2.45
N VAL A 52 9.93 -18.00 1.98
CA VAL A 52 11.37 -18.23 1.89
C VAL A 52 12.09 -17.24 2.78
N ALA A 53 13.09 -17.73 3.52
CA ALA A 53 13.88 -16.89 4.41
C ALA A 53 14.65 -15.83 3.60
N ARG A 54 14.84 -14.63 4.15
CA ARG A 54 15.67 -13.59 3.51
C ARG A 54 17.13 -14.04 3.34
N SER A 55 17.60 -14.97 4.17
CA SER A 55 18.95 -15.54 4.09
C SER A 55 19.15 -16.52 2.94
N ASP A 56 18.08 -17.07 2.35
CA ASP A 56 18.19 -17.99 1.21
C ASP A 56 18.28 -17.20 -0.11
N THR A 57 19.48 -16.69 -0.39
CA THR A 57 19.71 -15.80 -1.53
C THR A 57 19.47 -16.48 -2.88
N THR A 58 19.61 -17.80 -2.96
CA THR A 58 19.46 -18.56 -4.21
C THR A 58 17.98 -18.63 -4.61
N GLU A 59 17.13 -19.07 -3.68
CA GLU A 59 15.69 -19.16 -3.92
C GLU A 59 15.06 -17.77 -4.08
N GLN A 60 15.53 -16.76 -3.32
CA GLN A 60 15.10 -15.37 -3.51
C GLN A 60 15.44 -14.85 -4.91
N ALA A 61 16.64 -15.14 -5.43
CA ALA A 61 17.03 -14.73 -6.78
C ALA A 61 16.14 -15.38 -7.86
N GLN A 62 15.80 -16.65 -7.69
CA GLN A 62 14.90 -17.36 -8.61
C GLN A 62 13.50 -16.72 -8.64
N ARG A 63 12.93 -16.40 -7.47
CA ARG A 63 11.62 -15.73 -7.38
C ARG A 63 11.63 -14.31 -7.95
N ILE A 64 12.75 -13.59 -7.83
CA ILE A 64 12.91 -12.27 -8.45
C ILE A 64 12.81 -12.38 -9.97
N ILE A 65 13.38 -13.41 -10.58
CA ILE A 65 13.27 -13.66 -12.02
C ILE A 65 11.80 -13.89 -12.41
N GLU A 66 11.08 -14.69 -11.64
CA GLU A 66 9.65 -14.97 -11.89
C GLU A 66 8.78 -13.71 -11.76
N VAL A 67 9.02 -12.88 -10.73
CA VAL A 67 8.39 -11.56 -10.57
C VAL A 67 8.81 -10.56 -11.65
N GLY A 68 10.01 -10.70 -12.21
CA GLY A 68 10.52 -9.88 -13.31
C GLY A 68 9.53 -9.80 -14.47
N ASN A 69 8.82 -10.89 -14.75
CA ASN A 69 7.78 -10.99 -15.78
C ASN A 69 6.54 -10.12 -15.48
N PHE A 70 6.31 -9.70 -14.24
CA PHE A 70 5.27 -8.73 -13.89
C PHE A 70 5.53 -7.34 -14.50
N SER A 71 6.80 -7.00 -14.83
CA SER A 71 7.11 -5.79 -15.62
C SER A 71 6.52 -5.84 -17.03
N GLU A 72 6.37 -7.03 -17.60
CA GLU A 72 5.79 -7.20 -18.93
C GLU A 72 4.30 -6.84 -18.93
N ILE A 73 3.61 -7.03 -17.80
CA ILE A 73 2.21 -6.60 -17.63
C ILE A 73 2.11 -5.07 -17.65
N PHE A 74 2.98 -4.36 -16.93
CA PHE A 74 3.02 -2.88 -17.00
C PHE A 74 3.32 -2.37 -18.41
N ARG A 75 4.25 -3.03 -19.11
CA ARG A 75 4.53 -2.74 -20.51
C ARG A 75 3.34 -3.01 -21.43
N SER A 76 2.62 -4.12 -21.25
CA SER A 76 1.52 -4.52 -22.13
C SER A 76 0.28 -3.63 -22.00
N VAL A 77 0.09 -2.99 -20.84
CA VAL A 77 -1.00 -2.03 -20.61
C VAL A 77 -0.60 -0.57 -20.90
N GLY A 78 0.55 -0.31 -21.53
CA GLY A 78 0.95 1.05 -21.92
C GLY A 78 1.36 1.95 -20.75
N LEU A 79 1.73 1.37 -19.60
CA LEU A 79 2.29 2.07 -18.43
C LEU A 79 3.82 2.12 -18.47
N SER A 80 4.45 1.80 -19.61
CA SER A 80 5.89 1.74 -19.78
C SER A 80 6.60 3.06 -19.47
N ASP A 81 6.02 4.21 -19.86
CA ASP A 81 6.59 5.53 -19.56
C ASP A 81 6.47 5.89 -18.08
N TYR A 82 5.38 5.47 -17.44
CA TYR A 82 5.21 5.63 -16.00
C TYR A 82 6.19 4.74 -15.23
N GLU A 83 6.32 3.48 -15.61
CA GLU A 83 7.29 2.55 -15.04
C GLU A 83 8.70 3.11 -15.24
N ARG A 84 9.03 3.63 -16.43
CA ARG A 84 10.33 4.27 -16.70
C ARG A 84 10.58 5.49 -15.82
N GLN A 85 9.58 6.36 -15.60
CA GLN A 85 9.71 7.52 -14.72
C GLN A 85 9.82 7.13 -13.24
N LEU A 86 9.05 6.13 -12.81
CA LEU A 86 9.12 5.56 -11.47
C LEU A 86 10.51 4.96 -11.22
N LEU A 87 11.02 4.20 -12.20
CA LEU A 87 12.31 3.51 -12.14
C LEU A 87 13.52 4.43 -12.34
N ALA A 88 13.35 5.54 -13.07
CA ALA A 88 14.42 6.52 -13.30
C ALA A 88 14.78 7.30 -12.03
N GLY A 89 13.84 7.44 -11.08
CA GLY A 89 14.09 8.04 -9.77
C GLY A 89 14.40 7.02 -8.67
N TYR A 90 13.96 5.76 -8.85
CA TYR A 90 14.08 4.71 -7.84
C TYR A 90 14.27 3.35 -8.53
N PRO A 91 15.43 2.68 -8.42
CA PRO A 91 15.57 1.32 -8.92
C PRO A 91 14.49 0.43 -8.28
N ARG A 92 14.01 -0.58 -9.02
CA ARG A 92 12.98 -1.51 -8.55
C ARG A 92 13.41 -2.06 -7.19
N CYS A 93 12.71 -1.68 -6.14
CA CYS A 93 13.08 -2.05 -4.78
C CYS A 93 12.56 -3.45 -4.49
N ALA A 94 13.33 -4.23 -3.75
CA ALA A 94 12.88 -5.57 -3.34
C ALA A 94 11.66 -5.50 -2.42
N HIS A 95 11.50 -4.39 -1.68
CA HIS A 95 10.41 -4.16 -0.75
C HIS A 95 9.19 -3.51 -1.41
N GLU A 96 8.01 -3.97 -1.03
CA GLU A 96 6.74 -3.51 -1.60
C GLU A 96 5.71 -3.13 -0.53
N GLU A 97 4.67 -2.43 -0.97
CA GLU A 97 3.52 -2.08 -0.12
C GLU A 97 2.75 -3.33 0.31
N ASP A 98 2.38 -3.44 1.59
CA ASP A 98 1.48 -4.50 2.08
C ASP A 98 0.04 -4.35 1.54
N LEU A 99 -0.22 -3.33 0.71
CA LEU A 99 -1.43 -3.13 -0.10
C LEU A 99 -1.87 -4.40 -0.83
N PHE A 100 -0.94 -5.19 -1.35
CA PHE A 100 -1.27 -6.41 -2.09
C PHE A 100 -1.96 -7.48 -1.21
N LEU A 101 -1.70 -7.50 0.10
CA LEU A 101 -2.41 -8.39 1.02
C LEU A 101 -3.90 -8.04 1.12
N PHE A 102 -4.24 -6.75 1.00
CA PHE A 102 -5.64 -6.32 0.96
C PHE A 102 -6.32 -6.67 -0.36
N TYR A 103 -5.55 -6.76 -1.46
CA TYR A 103 -6.08 -7.22 -2.75
C TYR A 103 -6.46 -8.70 -2.72
N HIS A 104 -5.72 -9.53 -1.97
CA HIS A 104 -6.04 -10.97 -1.80
C HIS A 104 -7.43 -11.19 -1.18
N VAL A 105 -7.91 -10.24 -0.38
CA VAL A 105 -9.22 -10.30 0.29
C VAL A 105 -10.26 -9.38 -0.35
N GLY A 106 -10.02 -8.93 -1.59
CA GLY A 106 -10.98 -8.18 -2.39
C GLY A 106 -11.08 -6.67 -2.08
N ILE A 107 -10.26 -6.14 -1.16
CA ILE A 107 -10.19 -4.69 -0.90
C ILE A 107 -9.22 -4.06 -1.90
N ASN A 108 -9.69 -3.86 -3.13
CA ASN A 108 -8.89 -3.31 -4.21
C ASN A 108 -9.31 -1.87 -4.56
N LEU A 109 -8.43 -0.90 -4.34
CA LEU A 109 -8.68 0.52 -4.67
C LEU A 109 -8.85 0.75 -6.18
N PHE A 110 -8.33 -0.13 -7.05
CA PHE A 110 -8.60 -0.06 -8.48
C PHE A 110 -10.09 -0.24 -8.80
N ASN A 111 -10.84 -0.98 -7.98
CA ASN A 111 -12.28 -1.15 -8.18
C ASN A 111 -13.02 0.19 -8.15
N THR A 112 -12.49 1.20 -7.44
CA THR A 112 -13.10 2.54 -7.42
C THR A 112 -13.02 3.26 -8.76
N LEU A 113 -12.16 2.78 -9.65
CA LEU A 113 -11.92 3.32 -10.99
C LEU A 113 -12.72 2.59 -12.05
N LEU A 114 -12.94 1.29 -11.86
CA LEU A 114 -13.57 0.39 -12.83
C LEU A 114 -15.07 0.22 -12.62
N THR A 115 -15.60 0.69 -11.49
CA THR A 115 -17.04 0.70 -11.23
C THR A 115 -17.76 1.70 -12.12
N SER A 116 -18.95 1.34 -12.60
CA SER A 116 -19.87 2.27 -13.26
C SER A 116 -20.24 3.41 -12.30
N ARG A 117 -20.69 4.56 -12.82
CA ARG A 117 -21.15 5.69 -11.97
C ARG A 117 -22.26 5.27 -10.99
N ASP A 118 -23.01 4.22 -11.32
CA ASP A 118 -24.18 3.77 -10.57
C ASP A 118 -23.86 2.69 -9.51
N ASN A 119 -22.63 2.19 -9.43
CA ASN A 119 -22.25 1.17 -8.44
C ASN A 119 -21.85 1.83 -7.10
N ALA A 120 -22.80 2.52 -6.49
CA ALA A 120 -22.66 3.15 -5.19
C ALA A 120 -22.41 2.11 -4.09
N GLU A 121 -23.03 0.93 -4.17
CA GLU A 121 -22.94 -0.12 -3.15
C GLU A 121 -21.51 -0.60 -2.89
N LEU A 122 -20.72 -0.85 -3.95
CA LEU A 122 -19.32 -1.27 -3.77
C LEU A 122 -18.48 -0.17 -3.12
N LEU A 123 -18.68 1.09 -3.51
CA LEU A 123 -17.93 2.22 -2.97
C LEU A 123 -18.33 2.51 -1.52
N GLU A 124 -19.63 2.45 -1.23
CA GLU A 124 -20.17 2.57 0.12
C GLU A 124 -19.61 1.47 1.01
N TRP A 125 -19.66 0.22 0.57
CA TRP A 125 -19.06 -0.89 1.30
C TRP A 125 -17.54 -0.73 1.45
N LEU A 126 -16.82 -0.31 0.41
CA LEU A 126 -15.37 -0.18 0.45
C LEU A 126 -14.94 0.89 1.45
N PHE A 127 -15.64 2.04 1.45
CA PHE A 127 -15.31 3.12 2.36
C PHE A 127 -15.98 2.98 3.71
N ASP A 128 -17.00 2.14 3.89
CA ASP A 128 -17.50 1.80 5.21
C ASP A 128 -16.36 1.28 6.09
N ASP A 129 -16.11 1.98 7.20
CA ASP A 129 -15.08 1.60 8.16
C ASP A 129 -15.56 0.48 9.11
N THR A 130 -16.84 0.10 9.03
CA THR A 130 -17.38 -1.09 9.67
C THR A 130 -17.11 -2.35 8.84
N ASN A 131 -17.08 -3.50 9.53
CA ASN A 131 -16.91 -4.82 8.91
C ASN A 131 -15.64 -5.00 8.05
N LYS A 132 -14.49 -4.46 8.48
CA LYS A 132 -13.19 -4.64 7.80
C LYS A 132 -12.18 -5.49 8.58
N ASN A 133 -12.64 -6.17 9.65
CA ASN A 133 -11.79 -7.00 10.50
C ASN A 133 -11.06 -8.09 9.71
N PHE A 134 -11.78 -8.78 8.81
CA PHE A 134 -11.23 -9.87 8.00
C PHE A 134 -9.94 -9.48 7.26
N ALA A 135 -9.82 -8.22 6.84
CA ALA A 135 -8.65 -7.76 6.10
C ALA A 135 -7.40 -7.72 6.97
N TYR A 136 -7.53 -7.24 8.20
CA TYR A 136 -6.41 -7.21 9.15
C TYR A 136 -6.16 -8.58 9.80
N GLU A 137 -7.18 -9.43 9.92
CA GLU A 137 -7.02 -10.84 10.32
C GLU A 137 -6.19 -11.61 9.30
N TYR A 138 -6.52 -11.49 8.01
CA TYR A 138 -5.73 -12.05 6.94
C TYR A 138 -4.31 -11.47 6.91
N HIS A 139 -4.18 -10.15 7.00
CA HIS A 139 -2.89 -9.47 7.03
C HIS A 139 -2.01 -9.98 8.18
N LYS A 140 -2.54 -10.13 9.41
CA LYS A 140 -1.80 -10.72 10.55
C LYS A 140 -1.39 -12.15 10.28
N THR A 141 -2.32 -12.97 9.77
CA THR A 141 -2.06 -14.38 9.45
C THR A 141 -0.93 -14.50 8.42
N PHE A 142 -0.93 -13.63 7.41
CA PHE A 142 0.11 -13.58 6.40
C PHE A 142 1.48 -13.23 7.01
N LEU A 143 1.56 -12.19 7.85
CA LEU A 143 2.82 -11.82 8.51
C LEU A 143 3.31 -12.92 9.48
N GLN A 144 2.40 -13.62 10.15
CA GLN A 144 2.74 -14.77 10.99
C GLN A 144 3.30 -15.93 10.17
N MET A 145 2.66 -16.26 9.04
CA MET A 145 3.18 -17.25 8.10
C MET A 145 4.59 -16.88 7.63
N LEU A 146 4.84 -15.60 7.33
CA LEU A 146 6.19 -15.14 6.99
C LEU A 146 7.15 -15.30 8.18
N ASN A 147 6.72 -15.02 9.41
CA ASN A 147 7.53 -15.12 10.63
C ASN A 147 7.94 -16.55 10.97
N ASP A 148 7.11 -17.54 10.65
CA ASP A 148 7.40 -18.96 10.88
C ASP A 148 8.67 -19.42 10.15
N VAL A 149 9.06 -18.72 9.07
CA VAL A 149 10.30 -18.98 8.34
C VAL A 149 11.41 -18.00 8.69
N ASP A 150 11.10 -16.72 8.92
CA ASP A 150 12.11 -15.68 9.13
C ASP A 150 11.54 -14.48 9.90
N THR A 151 11.51 -14.56 11.23
CA THR A 151 10.97 -13.49 12.07
C THR A 151 11.85 -12.21 12.07
N PRO A 152 11.29 -10.98 12.08
CA PRO A 152 12.09 -9.78 12.34
C PRO A 152 12.80 -9.85 13.69
N ARG A 153 14.02 -9.32 13.78
CA ARG A 153 14.75 -9.25 15.06
C ARG A 153 14.15 -8.21 16.01
N SER A 154 13.60 -7.13 15.47
CA SER A 154 13.07 -6.01 16.25
C SER A 154 11.61 -5.69 15.92
N HIS A 155 11.29 -5.41 14.65
CA HIS A 155 9.97 -4.91 14.28
C HIS A 155 9.60 -5.20 12.82
N TRP A 156 8.30 -5.19 12.54
CA TRP A 156 7.76 -5.11 11.20
C TRP A 156 7.69 -3.64 10.74
N LEU A 157 8.06 -3.39 9.49
CA LEU A 157 7.88 -2.11 8.81
C LEU A 157 6.89 -2.30 7.66
N LEU A 158 5.76 -1.62 7.74
CA LEU A 158 4.64 -1.74 6.80
C LEU A 158 4.25 -0.38 6.27
N LYS A 159 3.69 -0.33 5.07
CA LYS A 159 3.36 0.91 4.38
C LYS A 159 2.37 0.61 3.29
N SER A 160 1.16 1.12 3.45
CA SER A 160 0.10 1.02 2.45
C SER A 160 -0.82 2.25 2.52
N PRO A 161 -1.25 2.79 1.36
CA PRO A 161 -2.24 3.86 1.34
C PRO A 161 -3.60 3.42 1.88
N ILE A 162 -3.83 2.11 2.03
CA ILE A 162 -5.12 1.57 2.46
C ILE A 162 -5.37 1.74 3.97
N HIS A 163 -4.30 1.81 4.76
CA HIS A 163 -4.42 1.92 6.21
C HIS A 163 -5.22 3.15 6.63
N MET A 164 -5.05 4.26 5.91
CA MET A 164 -5.78 5.52 6.13
C MET A 164 -7.29 5.39 6.04
N PHE A 165 -7.81 4.37 5.35
CA PHE A 165 -9.25 4.13 5.29
C PHE A 165 -9.75 3.36 6.52
N PHE A 166 -8.91 2.58 7.20
CA PHE A 166 -9.35 1.59 8.17
C PHE A 166 -8.57 1.67 9.47
N LEU A 167 -8.26 2.90 9.91
CA LEU A 167 -7.39 3.21 11.04
C LEU A 167 -7.86 2.58 12.37
N ASP A 168 -9.14 2.72 12.68
CA ASP A 168 -9.72 2.15 13.92
C ASP A 168 -9.71 0.61 13.87
N THR A 169 -9.91 0.02 12.69
CA THR A 169 -9.77 -1.42 12.49
C THR A 169 -8.32 -1.87 12.63
N LEU A 170 -7.36 -1.12 12.06
CA LEU A 170 -5.94 -1.37 12.23
C LEU A 170 -5.57 -1.43 13.71
N LEU A 171 -5.97 -0.42 14.50
CA LEU A 171 -5.65 -0.34 15.93
C LEU A 171 -6.25 -1.50 16.74
N ARG A 172 -7.44 -1.98 16.40
CA ARG A 172 -8.02 -3.17 17.05
C ARG A 172 -7.15 -4.41 16.85
N HIS A 173 -6.51 -4.54 15.69
CA HIS A 173 -5.66 -5.68 15.34
C HIS A 173 -4.18 -5.50 15.73
N TYR A 174 -3.73 -4.25 15.78
CA TYR A 174 -2.38 -3.80 16.11
C TYR A 174 -2.43 -2.71 17.20
N PRO A 175 -2.82 -3.05 18.45
CA PRO A 175 -2.98 -2.06 19.51
C PRO A 175 -1.66 -1.37 19.90
N SER A 176 -0.53 -2.01 19.64
CA SER A 176 0.81 -1.47 19.86
C SER A 176 1.45 -0.88 18.60
N ALA A 177 0.65 -0.54 17.58
CA ALA A 177 1.13 0.08 16.35
C ALA A 177 1.81 1.42 16.63
N SER A 178 2.94 1.64 15.97
CA SER A 178 3.60 2.95 15.92
C SER A 178 3.47 3.51 14.51
N PHE A 179 3.26 4.82 14.38
CA PHE A 179 2.95 5.43 13.09
C PHE A 179 3.99 6.45 12.67
N ILE A 180 4.32 6.45 11.38
CA ILE A 180 5.18 7.43 10.74
C ILE A 180 4.37 8.11 9.63
N MET A 181 4.09 9.40 9.78
CA MET A 181 3.29 10.18 8.83
C MET A 181 4.16 11.05 7.94
N THR A 182 4.08 10.82 6.63
CA THR A 182 4.73 11.69 5.64
C THR A 182 3.82 12.83 5.22
N HIS A 183 4.40 14.03 5.15
CA HIS A 183 3.71 15.28 4.87
C HIS A 183 4.30 15.97 3.64
N ARG A 184 3.43 16.54 2.80
CA ARG A 184 3.82 17.41 1.68
C ARG A 184 2.72 18.43 1.43
N ARG A 185 3.09 19.60 0.90
CA ARG A 185 2.12 20.65 0.57
C ARG A 185 1.09 20.14 -0.42
N LEU A 186 -0.20 20.38 -0.13
CA LEU A 186 -1.31 19.85 -0.93
C LEU A 186 -1.29 20.35 -2.38
N ASN A 187 -0.84 21.58 -2.62
CA ASN A 187 -0.72 22.14 -3.98
C ASN A 187 0.28 21.36 -4.86
N GLU A 188 1.20 20.59 -4.27
CA GLU A 188 2.09 19.69 -5.01
C GLU A 188 1.52 18.26 -5.10
N VAL A 189 0.84 17.80 -4.04
CA VAL A 189 0.24 16.45 -3.99
C VAL A 189 -0.91 16.31 -4.98
N LEU A 190 -1.83 17.28 -5.03
CA LEU A 190 -3.05 17.22 -5.83
C LEU A 190 -2.78 17.02 -7.34
N PRO A 191 -2.00 17.88 -8.03
CA PRO A 191 -1.74 17.70 -9.45
C PRO A 191 -0.96 16.41 -9.75
N SER A 192 -0.01 16.04 -8.89
CA SER A 192 0.75 14.79 -9.06
C SER A 192 -0.14 13.56 -8.93
N TYR A 193 -1.06 13.55 -7.95
CA TYR A 193 -1.98 12.44 -7.73
C TYR A 193 -3.05 12.34 -8.82
N ALA A 194 -3.55 13.48 -9.33
CA ALA A 194 -4.45 13.50 -10.47
C ALA A 194 -3.79 12.93 -11.72
N CYS A 195 -2.56 13.37 -12.04
CA CYS A 195 -1.79 12.85 -13.16
C CYS A 195 -1.55 11.33 -13.03
N PHE A 196 -1.15 10.88 -11.84
CA PHE A 196 -1.02 9.46 -11.54
C PHE A 196 -2.31 8.69 -11.82
N GLY A 197 -3.44 9.20 -11.36
CA GLY A 197 -4.72 8.53 -11.57
C GLY A 197 -5.16 8.44 -13.03
N ILE A 198 -4.90 9.48 -13.83
CA ILE A 198 -5.17 9.49 -15.27
C ILE A 198 -4.32 8.42 -15.96
N VAL A 199 -3.01 8.42 -15.70
CA VAL A 199 -2.07 7.47 -16.31
C VAL A 199 -2.45 6.04 -15.96
N LEU A 200 -2.72 5.77 -14.69
CA LEU A 200 -3.07 4.43 -14.20
C LEU A 200 -4.42 3.93 -14.76
N SER A 201 -5.36 4.85 -15.00
CA SER A 201 -6.69 4.50 -15.52
C SER A 201 -6.72 4.39 -17.04
N ARG A 202 -5.69 4.89 -17.75
CA ARG A 202 -5.63 4.96 -19.22
C ARG A 202 -6.00 3.65 -19.94
N PRO A 203 -5.53 2.45 -19.52
CA PRO A 203 -5.89 1.19 -20.19
C PRO A 203 -7.40 0.94 -20.22
N TYR A 204 -8.13 1.52 -19.26
CA TYR A 204 -9.57 1.39 -19.12
C TYR A 204 -10.35 2.56 -19.71
N LEU A 205 -9.70 3.72 -19.91
CA LEU A 205 -10.31 4.87 -20.58
C LEU A 205 -10.28 4.71 -22.10
N ASP A 206 -9.21 4.12 -22.64
CA ASP A 206 -9.03 3.94 -24.09
C ASP A 206 -9.96 2.86 -24.68
N SER A 207 -10.52 1.96 -23.85
CA SER A 207 -11.44 0.90 -24.27
C SER A 207 -12.90 1.35 -24.41
N ASN A 208 -13.29 2.45 -23.74
CA ASN A 208 -14.63 3.05 -23.84
C ASN A 208 -14.61 4.20 -24.85
N LYS A 209 -15.22 4.00 -26.02
CA LYS A 209 -15.29 4.97 -27.16
C LYS A 209 -16.09 6.26 -26.89
N THR A 210 -16.39 6.59 -25.63
CA THR A 210 -17.01 7.87 -25.24
C THR A 210 -16.00 9.01 -25.20
N ASP A 211 -16.48 10.26 -25.18
CA ASP A 211 -15.67 11.48 -25.13
C ASP A 211 -14.51 11.36 -24.10
N PRO A 212 -13.23 11.35 -24.56
CA PRO A 212 -12.07 11.19 -23.71
C PRO A 212 -11.98 12.22 -22.58
N MET A 213 -12.47 13.45 -22.82
CA MET A 213 -12.43 14.52 -21.81
C MET A 213 -13.38 14.24 -20.65
N THR A 214 -14.59 13.76 -20.94
CA THR A 214 -15.57 13.33 -19.92
C THR A 214 -15.03 12.18 -19.06
N ASN A 215 -14.27 11.26 -19.67
CA ASN A 215 -13.63 10.15 -18.97
C ASN A 215 -12.52 10.63 -18.01
N ILE A 216 -11.65 11.55 -18.44
CA ILE A 216 -10.58 12.13 -17.61
C ILE A 216 -11.15 12.90 -16.42
N HIS A 217 -12.16 13.76 -16.62
CA HIS A 217 -12.79 14.50 -15.53
C HIS A 217 -13.37 13.55 -14.47
N THR A 218 -14.02 12.47 -14.89
CA THR A 218 -14.59 11.47 -13.99
C THR A 218 -13.49 10.79 -13.15
N VAL A 219 -12.38 10.40 -13.79
CA VAL A 219 -11.23 9.79 -13.08
C VAL A 219 -10.65 10.76 -12.06
N VAL A 220 -10.39 12.01 -12.45
CA VAL A 220 -9.86 13.02 -11.52
C VAL A 220 -10.80 13.22 -10.34
N GLN A 221 -12.11 13.36 -10.57
CA GLN A 221 -13.10 13.49 -9.50
C GLN A 221 -13.07 12.29 -8.53
N ARG A 222 -12.97 11.06 -9.05
CA ARG A 222 -12.86 9.84 -8.22
C ARG A 222 -11.60 9.85 -7.37
N TYR A 223 -10.45 10.17 -7.96
CA TYR A 223 -9.18 10.28 -7.24
C TYR A 223 -9.20 11.41 -6.18
N MET A 224 -9.84 12.55 -6.48
CA MET A 224 -10.00 13.63 -5.49
C MET A 224 -10.89 13.19 -4.32
N ARG A 225 -11.98 12.45 -4.59
CA ARG A 225 -12.82 11.86 -3.53
C ARG A 225 -12.03 10.89 -2.63
N LEU A 226 -11.14 10.07 -3.21
CA LEU A 226 -10.25 9.20 -2.42
C LEU A 226 -9.33 10.00 -1.51
N LEU A 227 -8.73 11.09 -1.99
CA LEU A 227 -7.89 11.96 -1.16
C LEU A 227 -8.70 12.62 -0.05
N ASP A 228 -9.88 13.14 -0.36
CA ASP A 228 -10.74 13.82 0.62
C ASP A 228 -11.10 12.89 1.79
N ILE A 229 -11.50 11.64 1.47
CA ILE A 229 -11.78 10.62 2.49
C ILE A 229 -10.53 10.34 3.34
N ARG A 230 -9.35 10.17 2.72
CA ARG A 230 -8.09 9.91 3.44
C ARG A 230 -7.71 11.07 4.36
N ILE A 231 -7.75 12.30 3.85
CA ILE A 231 -7.43 13.51 4.63
C ILE A 231 -8.38 13.61 5.82
N SER A 232 -9.68 13.46 5.58
CA SER A 232 -10.70 13.51 6.63
C SER A 232 -10.47 12.45 7.71
N ARG A 233 -10.11 11.22 7.32
CA ARG A 233 -9.81 10.12 8.25
C ARG A 233 -8.53 10.33 9.03
N LEU A 234 -7.47 10.82 8.40
CA LEU A 234 -6.23 11.17 9.09
C LEU A 234 -6.45 12.28 10.12
N ILE A 235 -7.21 13.32 9.76
CA ILE A 235 -7.55 14.42 10.68
C ILE A 235 -8.38 13.88 11.85
N LYS A 236 -9.42 13.09 11.57
CA LYS A 236 -10.24 12.43 12.61
C LYS A 236 -9.34 11.62 13.54
N PHE A 237 -8.48 10.76 12.99
CA PHE A 237 -7.57 9.92 13.76
C PHE A 237 -6.67 10.74 14.68
N ARG A 238 -6.01 11.78 14.16
CA ARG A 238 -5.11 12.63 14.96
C ARG A 238 -5.84 13.34 16.10
N ARG A 239 -7.12 13.68 15.93
CA ARG A 239 -7.97 14.32 16.96
C ARG A 239 -8.51 13.34 17.99
N THR A 240 -8.86 12.13 17.59
CA THR A 240 -9.51 11.15 18.50
C THR A 240 -8.51 10.21 19.19
N HIS A 241 -7.27 10.14 18.69
CA HIS A 241 -6.22 9.26 19.20
C HIS A 241 -4.95 10.04 19.58
N GLU A 242 -5.08 11.19 20.23
CA GLU A 242 -3.94 12.05 20.62
C GLU A 242 -2.90 11.35 21.50
N HIS A 243 -3.32 10.30 22.23
CA HIS A 243 -2.45 9.47 23.06
C HIS A 243 -1.54 8.51 22.27
N ILE A 244 -1.82 8.31 20.97
CA ILE A 244 -1.03 7.43 20.11
C ILE A 244 0.10 8.26 19.47
N PRO A 245 1.37 7.90 19.71
CA PRO A 245 2.49 8.62 19.12
C PRO A 245 2.50 8.44 17.60
N VAL A 246 2.65 9.57 16.90
CA VAL A 246 2.86 9.62 15.45
C VAL A 246 4.12 10.44 15.21
N PHE A 247 5.08 9.87 14.48
CA PHE A 247 6.28 10.56 14.05
C PHE A 247 6.01 11.25 12.71
N ASP A 248 6.06 12.57 12.67
CA ASP A 248 5.76 13.35 11.48
C ASP A 248 7.05 13.65 10.68
N VAL A 249 7.06 13.30 9.39
CA VAL A 249 8.17 13.50 8.46
C VAL A 249 7.74 14.44 7.35
N VAL A 250 8.37 15.60 7.25
CA VAL A 250 8.09 16.59 6.20
C VAL A 250 8.92 16.29 4.96
N TYR A 251 8.30 16.29 3.78
CA TYR A 251 8.96 15.96 2.51
C TYR A 251 10.18 16.82 2.22
N GLY A 252 10.16 18.11 2.57
CA GLY A 252 11.31 19.00 2.40
C GLY A 252 12.53 18.54 3.20
N ASP A 253 12.31 18.10 4.45
CA ASP A 253 13.38 17.63 5.33
C ASP A 253 13.89 16.25 4.91
N LEU A 254 13.02 15.38 4.40
CA LEU A 254 13.40 14.06 3.89
C LEU A 254 14.29 14.14 2.63
N MET A 255 14.15 15.22 1.86
CA MET A 255 14.87 15.41 0.59
C MET A 255 16.12 16.30 0.71
N ALA A 256 16.36 16.89 1.89
CA ALA A 256 17.50 17.76 2.17
C ALA A 256 18.78 16.95 2.44
#